data_AF-A0A7S0J1P7-F1
#
_entry.id   AF-A0A7S0J1P7-F1
#
_cell.length_a   1.000
_cell.length_b   1.000
_cell.length_c   1.000
_cell.angle_alpha   90.00
_cell.angle_beta   90.00
_cell.angle_gamma   90.00
#
_symmetry.space_group_name_H-M   'P 1'
#
loop_
_entity.id
_entity.type
_entity.pdbx_description
1 polymer ?
#
loop_
_entity_poly.entity_id
_entity_poly.type
_entity_poly.pdbx_seq_one_letter_code
_entity_poly.pdbx_strand_id
1 'polypeptide(L)'
;MNVMALFMLTGSVAAVTNNNATCLYVHVHVAKNGGRTVYYHLADLVSSNRVRGPTCFFGLLQPVCCGSGTEPQKKFAKQYVCGQCRFASAEWRFADVASMGLAGPKSRLLTLVRSPVGRTVSGVQQALHSGENFSFKTMKEWAANVGKEKTSWQDVGYGYGDQQTSWLLGSKVNFTNIVPKFDANYWFVGVVERMWHSLCALDYMLGAFERAKCHCGAPGAPATSASKSGRRSLAYAHGVQTVNDVFDTETLKVIQSSIHLDEILFAHAVTRLSQLLLQIEAHNPGLQLVKCY
;
A
#
# COMPACT_ATOMS: atom_id res chain seq x y z
N MET A 1 15.75 29.29 60.60
CA MET A 1 15.92 28.07 59.79
C MET A 1 14.58 27.78 59.13
N ASN A 2 14.44 28.10 57.84
CA ASN A 2 13.20 27.91 57.07
C ASN A 2 13.30 26.57 56.33
N VAL A 3 12.43 25.61 56.66
CA VAL A 3 12.30 24.35 55.93
C VAL A 3 11.16 24.51 54.94
N MET A 4 11.50 24.73 53.67
CA MET A 4 10.56 24.68 52.55
C MET A 4 10.17 23.22 52.31
N ALA A 5 8.90 22.88 52.55
CA ALA A 5 8.32 21.61 52.15
C ALA A 5 8.02 21.64 50.65
N LEU A 6 8.80 20.88 49.88
CA LEU A 6 8.58 20.60 48.46
C LEU A 6 7.45 19.58 48.33
N PHE A 7 6.23 20.03 48.02
CA PHE A 7 5.13 19.14 47.63
C PHE A 7 5.41 18.57 46.23
N MET A 8 5.93 17.35 46.15
CA MET A 8 5.88 16.54 44.93
C MET A 8 4.44 16.09 44.69
N LEU A 9 3.74 16.80 43.81
CA LEU A 9 2.51 16.31 43.20
C LEU A 9 2.87 15.20 42.20
N THR A 10 2.89 13.95 42.65
CA THR A 10 2.81 12.77 41.77
C THR A 10 1.37 12.65 41.27
N GLY A 11 0.98 13.60 40.41
CA GLY A 11 -0.22 13.50 39.61
C GLY A 11 -0.03 12.37 38.61
N SER A 12 -0.55 11.19 38.95
CA SER A 12 -0.85 10.13 38.00
C SER A 12 -1.67 10.77 36.89
N VAL A 13 -1.07 11.04 35.73
CA VAL A 13 -1.80 11.47 34.55
C VAL A 13 -2.64 10.27 34.17
N ALA A 14 -3.88 10.22 34.65
CA ALA A 14 -4.89 9.38 34.08
C ALA A 14 -4.99 9.81 32.62
N ALA A 15 -4.28 9.11 31.74
CA ALA A 15 -4.38 9.28 30.31
C ALA A 15 -5.88 9.19 30.03
N VAL A 16 -6.46 10.30 29.61
CA VAL A 16 -7.84 10.34 29.12
C VAL A 16 -7.84 9.37 27.94
N THR A 17 -8.25 8.13 28.20
CA THR A 17 -8.39 7.10 27.19
C THR A 17 -9.62 7.47 26.39
N ASN A 18 -9.43 8.44 25.49
CA ASN A 18 -10.39 8.71 24.46
C ASN A 18 -10.44 7.42 23.62
N ASN A 19 -11.42 6.55 23.91
CA ASN A 19 -11.52 5.20 23.38
C ASN A 19 -11.67 5.16 21.84
N ASN A 20 -11.81 6.34 21.21
CA ASN A 20 -11.90 6.55 19.77
C ASN A 20 -10.60 7.07 19.12
N ALA A 21 -9.52 7.29 19.87
CA ALA A 21 -8.25 7.68 19.27
C ALA A 21 -7.70 6.51 18.43
N THR A 22 -7.39 6.77 17.16
CA THR A 22 -6.64 5.82 16.32
C THR A 22 -5.32 5.50 17.02
N CYS A 23 -5.13 4.23 17.37
CA CYS A 23 -3.96 3.72 18.04
C CYS A 23 -2.88 3.28 17.03
N LEU A 24 -3.30 2.74 15.89
CA LEU A 24 -2.42 2.09 14.93
C LEU A 24 -2.85 2.34 13.48
N TYR A 25 -1.90 2.69 12.63
CA TYR A 25 -2.05 2.65 11.18
C TYR A 25 -1.42 1.36 10.67
N VAL A 26 -2.19 0.56 9.96
CA VAL A 26 -1.73 -0.74 9.44
C VAL A 26 -1.70 -0.69 7.93
N HIS A 27 -0.50 -0.77 7.38
CA HIS A 27 -0.30 -0.88 5.94
C HIS A 27 -0.37 -2.34 5.50
N VAL A 28 -1.46 -2.68 4.81
CA VAL A 28 -1.70 -3.99 4.21
C VAL A 28 -1.08 -3.98 2.81
N HIS A 29 0.14 -4.49 2.70
CA HIS A 29 0.89 -4.48 1.44
C HIS A 29 0.60 -5.73 0.59
N VAL A 30 0.19 -5.52 -0.66
CA VAL A 30 0.20 -6.57 -1.70
C VAL A 30 1.52 -6.49 -2.45
N ALA A 31 2.18 -7.64 -2.66
CA ALA A 31 3.43 -7.70 -3.41
C ALA A 31 3.33 -6.94 -4.75
N LYS A 32 4.38 -6.17 -5.06
CA LYS A 32 4.50 -5.31 -6.25
C LYS A 32 3.61 -4.06 -6.30
N ASN A 33 2.98 -3.70 -5.19
CA ASN A 33 2.20 -2.45 -5.09
C ASN A 33 2.97 -1.31 -4.40
N GLY A 34 4.29 -1.25 -4.55
CA GLY A 34 5.10 -0.14 -4.04
C GLY A 34 5.15 -0.05 -2.51
N GLY A 35 4.88 -1.14 -1.78
CA GLY A 35 4.78 -1.05 -0.33
C GLY A 35 6.08 -0.69 0.39
N ARG A 36 7.23 -1.01 -0.22
CA ARG A 36 8.54 -0.55 0.30
C ARG A 36 8.66 0.98 0.26
N THR A 37 8.14 1.64 -0.77
CA THR A 37 8.15 3.10 -0.87
C THR A 37 7.32 3.72 0.25
N VAL A 38 6.13 3.19 0.49
CA VAL A 38 5.21 3.65 1.54
C VAL A 38 5.79 3.41 2.92
N TYR A 39 6.42 2.25 3.11
CA TYR A 39 7.15 1.94 4.34
C TYR A 39 8.20 3.00 4.66
N TYR A 40 9.09 3.34 3.71
CA TYR A 40 10.13 4.33 3.95
C TYR A 40 9.56 5.75 4.13
N HIS A 41 8.50 6.08 3.41
CA HIS A 41 7.79 7.34 3.57
C HIS A 41 7.21 7.49 4.99
N LEU A 42 6.47 6.49 5.46
CA LEU A 42 5.94 6.47 6.83
C LEU A 42 7.06 6.53 7.88
N ALA A 43 8.19 5.87 7.61
CA ALA A 43 9.34 5.93 8.49
C ALA A 43 9.93 7.33 8.61
N ASP A 44 10.08 8.02 7.48
CA ASP A 44 10.54 9.41 7.41
C ASP A 44 9.60 10.37 8.16
N LEU A 45 8.28 10.22 8.00
CA LEU A 45 7.29 11.02 8.73
C LEU A 45 7.45 10.90 10.26
N VAL A 46 7.74 9.71 10.76
CA VAL A 46 7.96 9.49 12.19
C VAL A 46 9.32 10.00 12.65
N SER A 47 10.40 9.69 11.93
CA SER A 47 11.75 10.13 12.33
C SER A 47 11.89 11.66 12.31
N SER A 48 11.13 12.34 11.44
CA SER A 48 11.05 13.80 11.39
C SER A 48 10.02 14.41 12.36
N ASN A 49 9.38 13.60 13.22
CA ASN A 49 8.36 14.01 14.18
C ASN A 49 7.15 14.74 13.55
N ARG A 50 6.91 14.55 12.24
CA ARG A 50 5.73 15.06 11.53
C ARG A 50 4.48 14.27 11.89
N VAL A 51 4.66 13.03 12.34
CA VAL A 51 3.61 12.22 12.94
C VAL A 51 4.08 11.72 14.31
N ARG A 52 3.38 12.12 15.38
CA ARG A 52 3.78 11.82 16.77
C ARG A 52 3.66 10.34 17.11
N GLY A 53 4.71 9.68 17.59
CA GLY A 53 4.60 8.38 18.25
C GLY A 53 5.57 7.35 17.69
N PRO A 54 5.88 6.31 18.48
CA PRO A 54 6.87 5.30 18.10
C PRO A 54 6.41 4.52 16.86
N THR A 55 7.33 4.21 15.94
CA THR A 55 7.04 3.25 14.88
C THR A 55 7.58 1.88 15.26
N CYS A 56 6.72 0.87 15.25
CA CYS A 56 7.20 -0.51 15.28
C CYS A 56 7.23 -1.03 13.87
N PHE A 57 8.43 -1.00 13.31
CA PHE A 57 8.67 -1.67 12.05
C PHE A 57 8.77 -3.16 12.33
N PHE A 58 7.74 -3.90 11.94
CA PHE A 58 7.85 -5.33 11.67
C PHE A 58 8.58 -5.44 10.34
N GLY A 59 9.87 -5.09 10.36
CA GLY A 59 10.67 -4.87 9.17
C GLY A 59 10.54 -6.09 8.28
N LEU A 60 10.05 -5.88 7.04
CA LEU A 60 9.92 -6.87 5.97
C LEU A 60 9.99 -8.30 6.51
N LEU A 61 9.08 -8.67 7.43
CA LEU A 61 9.03 -10.02 7.94
C LEU A 61 8.61 -10.78 6.70
N GLN A 62 9.59 -11.39 6.02
CA GLN A 62 9.33 -12.24 4.88
C GLN A 62 8.18 -13.13 5.33
N PRO A 63 7.00 -13.03 4.69
CA PRO A 63 6.05 -14.10 4.87
C PRO A 63 6.83 -15.33 4.42
N VAL A 64 7.13 -16.23 5.36
CA VAL A 64 7.43 -17.61 4.99
C VAL A 64 6.23 -17.98 4.12
N CYS A 65 6.50 -18.12 2.82
CA CYS A 65 5.52 -17.89 1.77
C CYS A 65 4.18 -18.59 2.07
N CYS A 66 3.09 -17.86 1.82
CA CYS A 66 1.75 -18.41 1.64
C CYS A 66 1.06 -19.07 2.87
N GLY A 67 1.62 -19.00 4.08
CA GLY A 67 0.97 -19.47 5.30
C GLY A 67 0.11 -18.41 6.02
N SER A 68 -1.01 -18.82 6.61
CA SER A 68 -1.76 -18.03 7.60
C SER A 68 -0.80 -17.47 8.65
N GLY A 69 -0.96 -16.19 9.04
CA GLY A 69 0.06 -15.42 9.77
C GLY A 69 0.96 -16.22 10.73
N THR A 70 2.27 -16.04 10.62
CA THR A 70 3.27 -16.81 11.36
C THR A 70 3.06 -16.65 12.87
N GLU A 71 3.43 -17.64 13.66
CA GLU A 71 3.27 -17.58 15.12
C GLU A 71 3.87 -16.30 15.77
N PRO A 72 5.01 -15.74 15.29
CA PRO A 72 5.48 -14.41 15.69
C PRO A 72 4.49 -13.27 15.46
N GLN A 73 3.76 -13.27 14.34
CA GLN A 73 2.77 -12.23 14.01
C GLN A 73 1.56 -12.31 14.96
N LYS A 74 1.10 -13.53 15.26
CA LYS A 74 0.03 -13.77 16.24
C LYS A 74 0.46 -13.37 17.66
N LYS A 75 1.71 -13.63 18.03
CA LYS A 75 2.27 -13.18 19.33
C LYS A 75 2.34 -11.66 19.42
N PHE A 76 2.81 -10.98 18.36
CA PHE A 76 2.80 -9.52 18.33
C PHE A 76 1.39 -8.95 18.49
N ALA A 77 0.42 -9.44 17.70
CA ALA A 77 -0.95 -8.95 17.78
C ALA A 77 -1.57 -9.09 19.18
N LYS A 78 -1.31 -10.21 19.86
CA LYS A 78 -1.77 -10.45 21.24
C LYS A 78 -1.09 -9.54 22.27
N GLN A 79 0.12 -9.07 21.99
CA GLN A 79 0.92 -8.25 22.90
C GLN A 79 0.86 -6.75 22.57
N TYR A 80 0.28 -6.38 21.43
CA TYR A 80 0.21 -4.98 21.01
C TYR A 80 -0.68 -4.18 21.97
N VAL A 81 -0.07 -3.18 22.60
CA VAL A 81 -0.76 -2.18 23.41
C VAL A 81 -0.83 -0.87 22.61
N CYS A 82 -2.03 -0.27 22.54
CA CYS A 82 -2.23 1.04 21.94
C CYS A 82 -1.19 2.06 22.45
N GLY A 83 -0.50 2.73 21.52
CA GLY A 83 0.55 3.71 21.85
C GLY A 83 1.98 3.17 21.86
N GLN A 84 2.19 1.84 21.85
CA GLN A 84 3.53 1.27 21.68
C GLN A 84 4.05 1.39 20.24
N CYS A 85 3.14 1.41 19.27
CA CYS A 85 3.44 1.53 17.84
C CYS A 85 2.33 2.34 17.17
N ARG A 86 2.68 3.34 16.38
CA ARG A 86 1.75 4.14 15.59
C ARG A 86 1.59 3.60 14.17
N PHE A 87 2.62 2.97 13.60
CA PHE A 87 2.56 2.32 12.29
C PHE A 87 3.01 0.87 12.37
N ALA A 88 2.31 0.01 11.64
CA ALA A 88 2.70 -1.36 11.32
C ALA A 88 2.56 -1.56 9.80
N SER A 89 3.53 -2.23 9.17
CA SER A 89 3.53 -2.45 7.73
C SER A 89 4.16 -3.80 7.42
N ALA A 90 3.44 -4.64 6.68
CA ALA A 90 3.93 -5.94 6.23
C ALA A 90 3.10 -6.46 5.05
N GLU A 91 3.61 -7.49 4.38
CA GLU A 91 2.86 -8.28 3.40
C GLU A 91 1.86 -9.19 4.11
N TRP A 92 0.72 -8.62 4.50
CA TRP A 92 -0.37 -9.33 5.16
C TRP A 92 -1.58 -9.42 4.25
N ARG A 93 -2.32 -10.53 4.32
CA ARG A 93 -3.67 -10.58 3.79
C ARG A 93 -4.61 -9.90 4.78
N PHE A 94 -5.68 -9.29 4.30
CA PHE A 94 -6.71 -8.72 5.15
C PHE A 94 -7.24 -9.72 6.19
N ALA A 95 -7.43 -10.98 5.78
CA ALA A 95 -7.86 -12.04 6.67
C ALA A 95 -6.90 -12.24 7.86
N ASP A 96 -5.59 -12.14 7.64
CA ASP A 96 -4.59 -12.24 8.69
C ASP A 96 -4.69 -11.03 9.64
N VAL A 97 -4.75 -9.81 9.09
CA VAL A 97 -4.91 -8.57 9.87
C VAL A 97 -6.19 -8.59 10.71
N ALA A 98 -7.28 -9.08 10.15
CA ALA A 98 -8.55 -9.25 10.84
C ALA A 98 -8.46 -10.31 11.95
N SER A 99 -7.83 -11.46 11.69
CA SER A 99 -7.63 -12.52 12.69
C SER A 99 -6.74 -12.08 13.86
N MET A 100 -5.85 -11.12 13.61
CA MET A 100 -5.01 -10.47 14.62
C MET A 100 -5.76 -9.41 15.44
N GLY A 101 -7.02 -9.11 15.11
CA GLY A 101 -7.79 -8.04 15.77
C GLY A 101 -7.33 -6.63 15.38
N LEU A 102 -6.48 -6.51 14.35
CA LEU A 102 -5.92 -5.23 13.91
C LEU A 102 -6.81 -4.52 12.88
N ALA A 103 -7.87 -5.16 12.39
CA ALA A 103 -8.92 -4.54 11.56
C ALA A 103 -10.10 -4.02 12.41
N GLY A 104 -9.82 -3.44 13.58
CA GLY A 104 -10.82 -2.95 14.54
C GLY A 104 -10.94 -1.42 14.60
N PRO A 105 -11.84 -0.88 15.45
CA PRO A 105 -12.13 0.56 15.54
C PRO A 105 -10.94 1.42 15.99
N LYS A 106 -9.94 0.81 16.63
CA LYS A 106 -8.71 1.48 17.10
C LYS A 106 -7.60 1.50 16.04
N SER A 107 -7.83 0.89 14.88
CA SER A 107 -6.86 0.81 13.80
C SER A 107 -7.38 1.46 12.53
N ARG A 108 -6.47 2.02 11.74
CA ARG A 108 -6.79 2.53 10.40
C ARG A 108 -5.97 1.74 9.38
N LEU A 109 -6.66 0.97 8.54
CA LEU A 109 -6.00 0.23 7.49
C LEU A 109 -5.71 1.15 6.31
N LEU A 110 -4.52 1.01 5.74
CA LEU A 110 -4.14 1.67 4.50
C LEU A 110 -3.50 0.67 3.55
N THR A 111 -3.65 0.90 2.24
CA THR A 111 -3.06 0.04 1.22
C THR A 111 -2.76 0.81 -0.05
N LEU A 112 -1.97 0.22 -0.95
CA LEU A 112 -1.80 0.71 -2.31
C LEU A 112 -2.25 -0.36 -3.29
N VAL A 113 -2.90 0.09 -4.35
CA VAL A 113 -3.23 -0.74 -5.52
C VAL A 113 -2.41 -0.31 -6.73
N ARG A 114 -2.21 -1.24 -7.65
CA ARG A 114 -1.52 -1.04 -8.92
C ARG A 114 -2.40 -1.55 -10.05
N SER A 115 -2.17 -1.06 -11.28
CA SER A 115 -2.75 -1.64 -12.49
C SER A 115 -2.58 -3.16 -12.42
N PRO A 116 -3.66 -3.95 -12.52
CA PRO A 116 -3.58 -5.39 -12.36
C PRO A 116 -2.63 -6.03 -13.39
N VAL A 117 -2.66 -5.53 -14.64
CA VAL A 117 -1.69 -5.90 -15.67
C VAL A 117 -0.27 -5.50 -15.27
N GLY A 118 -0.04 -4.23 -14.92
CA GLY A 118 1.29 -3.74 -14.54
C GLY A 118 1.90 -4.48 -13.34
N ARG A 119 1.05 -4.88 -12.38
CA ARG A 119 1.43 -5.70 -11.23
C ARG A 119 1.83 -7.12 -11.65
N THR A 120 1.00 -7.77 -12.46
CA THR A 120 1.25 -9.14 -12.95
C THR A 120 2.58 -9.20 -13.71
N VAL A 121 2.79 -8.29 -14.65
CA VAL A 121 4.04 -8.19 -15.42
C VAL A 121 5.25 -7.99 -14.51
N SER A 122 5.14 -7.10 -13.51
CA SER A 122 6.20 -6.84 -12.55
C SER A 122 6.49 -8.04 -11.63
N GLY A 123 5.48 -8.86 -11.33
CA GLY A 123 5.62 -10.12 -10.59
C GLY A 123 6.40 -11.15 -11.38
N VAL A 124 5.96 -11.44 -12.61
CA VAL A 124 6.63 -12.39 -13.51
C VAL A 124 8.07 -11.96 -13.80
N GLN A 125 8.30 -10.69 -14.08
CA GLN A 125 9.65 -10.17 -14.27
C GLN A 125 10.54 -10.44 -13.05
N GLN A 126 10.05 -10.21 -11.82
CA GLN A 126 10.83 -10.55 -10.63
C GLN A 126 11.14 -12.04 -10.56
N ALA A 127 10.13 -12.89 -10.73
CA ALA A 127 10.29 -14.35 -10.64
C ALA A 127 11.39 -14.84 -11.61
N LEU A 128 11.33 -14.39 -12.87
CA LEU A 128 12.34 -14.68 -13.89
C LEU A 128 13.75 -14.22 -13.49
N HIS A 129 13.89 -13.01 -12.92
CA HIS A 129 15.20 -12.48 -12.50
C HIS A 129 15.74 -13.17 -11.25
N SER A 130 14.86 -13.62 -10.36
CA SER A 130 15.23 -14.27 -9.10
C SER A 130 15.69 -15.71 -9.27
N GLY A 131 15.49 -16.31 -10.45
CA GLY A 131 15.78 -17.72 -10.68
C GLY A 131 14.89 -18.66 -9.85
N GLU A 132 13.75 -18.16 -9.36
CA GLU A 132 12.70 -19.02 -8.81
C GLU A 132 12.29 -20.06 -9.86
N ASN A 133 11.87 -21.26 -9.43
CA ASN A 133 11.54 -22.43 -10.28
C ASN A 133 10.35 -22.16 -11.22
N PHE A 134 10.53 -21.25 -12.16
CA PHE A 134 9.60 -20.90 -13.21
C PHE A 134 9.92 -21.78 -14.41
N SER A 135 8.88 -22.38 -15.01
CA SER A 135 9.00 -23.17 -16.24
C SER A 135 9.45 -22.34 -17.45
N PHE A 136 9.42 -21.01 -17.33
CA PHE A 136 9.76 -20.07 -18.40
C PHE A 136 11.07 -19.34 -18.12
N LYS A 137 11.84 -19.10 -19.17
CA LYS A 137 13.10 -18.34 -19.12
C LYS A 137 12.92 -16.88 -19.54
N THR A 138 11.84 -16.57 -20.25
CA THR A 138 11.59 -15.21 -20.77
C THR A 138 10.14 -14.78 -20.60
N MET A 139 9.90 -13.46 -20.64
CA MET A 139 8.55 -12.89 -20.64
C MET A 139 7.73 -13.35 -21.86
N LYS A 140 8.38 -13.55 -23.01
CA LYS A 140 7.74 -14.03 -24.24
C LYS A 140 7.30 -15.49 -24.13
N GLU A 141 8.13 -16.33 -23.52
CA GLU A 141 7.77 -17.72 -23.23
C GLU A 141 6.60 -17.80 -22.24
N TRP A 142 6.62 -16.99 -21.19
CA TRP A 142 5.49 -16.88 -20.27
C TRP A 142 4.21 -16.45 -21.00
N ALA A 143 4.28 -15.36 -21.76
CA ALA A 143 3.17 -14.82 -22.57
C ALA A 143 2.50 -15.88 -23.44
N ALA A 144 3.30 -16.66 -24.18
CA ALA A 144 2.81 -17.69 -25.10
C ALA A 144 2.09 -18.87 -24.40
N ASN A 145 2.25 -18.98 -23.08
CA ASN A 145 1.69 -20.05 -22.24
C ASN A 145 0.63 -19.56 -21.24
N VAL A 146 0.37 -18.26 -21.16
CA VAL A 146 -0.73 -17.73 -20.34
C VAL A 146 -2.05 -18.39 -20.78
N GLY A 147 -2.81 -18.92 -19.82
CA GLY A 147 -4.09 -19.60 -20.06
C GLY A 147 -4.00 -21.06 -20.53
N LYS A 148 -2.80 -21.57 -20.88
CA LYS A 148 -2.60 -22.97 -21.26
C LYS A 148 -2.19 -23.85 -20.08
N GLU A 149 -1.47 -23.28 -19.13
CA GLU A 149 -1.09 -23.99 -17.92
C GLU A 149 -2.22 -23.99 -16.88
N LYS A 150 -2.67 -25.20 -16.48
CA LYS A 150 -3.56 -25.41 -15.33
C LYS A 150 -2.86 -25.26 -13.97
N THR A 151 -1.54 -25.02 -13.98
CA THR A 151 -0.70 -24.97 -12.78
C THR A 151 -1.18 -23.87 -11.83
N SER A 152 -1.09 -24.12 -10.52
CA SER A 152 -1.63 -23.27 -9.45
C SER A 152 -0.84 -21.97 -9.28
N TRP A 153 -0.90 -21.09 -10.28
CA TRP A 153 -0.34 -19.73 -10.23
C TRP A 153 -0.86 -18.89 -9.04
N GLN A 154 -1.95 -19.35 -8.41
CA GLN A 154 -2.46 -18.84 -7.15
C GLN A 154 -1.50 -19.06 -5.96
N ASP A 155 -0.67 -20.12 -6.00
CA ASP A 155 0.23 -20.51 -4.91
C ASP A 155 1.61 -19.82 -4.99
N VAL A 156 2.05 -19.43 -6.19
CA VAL A 156 3.38 -18.83 -6.40
C VAL A 156 3.41 -17.35 -5.97
N GLY A 157 2.31 -16.76 -5.50
CA GLY A 157 2.29 -15.39 -4.99
C GLY A 157 2.63 -14.28 -6.01
N TYR A 158 2.92 -14.63 -7.27
CA TYR A 158 3.51 -13.74 -8.28
C TYR A 158 2.68 -13.55 -9.55
N GLY A 159 1.37 -13.76 -9.48
CA GLY A 159 0.45 -13.12 -10.42
C GLY A 159 -0.08 -14.02 -11.52
N TYR A 160 -1.29 -14.49 -11.27
CA TYR A 160 -2.35 -14.62 -12.26
C TYR A 160 -3.66 -14.61 -11.47
N GLY A 161 -4.72 -13.99 -12.00
CA GLY A 161 -5.98 -13.86 -11.27
C GLY A 161 -6.15 -12.59 -10.44
N ASP A 162 -7.31 -12.48 -9.80
CA ASP A 162 -7.73 -11.38 -8.90
C ASP A 162 -6.99 -11.37 -7.54
N GLN A 163 -5.66 -11.27 -7.60
CA GLN A 163 -4.80 -11.40 -6.44
C GLN A 163 -4.92 -10.21 -5.49
N GLN A 164 -5.02 -8.97 -5.99
CA GLN A 164 -5.18 -7.80 -5.11
C GLN A 164 -6.49 -7.91 -4.34
N THR A 165 -7.57 -8.30 -5.01
CA THR A 165 -8.88 -8.55 -4.42
C THR A 165 -8.80 -9.64 -3.37
N SER A 166 -8.24 -10.81 -3.71
CA SER A 166 -8.09 -11.93 -2.77
C SER A 166 -7.27 -11.55 -1.53
N TRP A 167 -6.18 -10.80 -1.71
CA TRP A 167 -5.34 -10.35 -0.60
C TRP A 167 -6.01 -9.28 0.27
N LEU A 168 -6.64 -8.29 -0.36
CA LEU A 168 -7.16 -7.12 0.34
C LEU A 168 -8.55 -7.33 0.93
N LEU A 169 -9.31 -8.30 0.41
CA LEU A 169 -10.72 -8.51 0.77
C LEU A 169 -11.05 -9.97 1.11
N GLY A 170 -10.14 -10.92 0.86
CA GLY A 170 -10.32 -12.35 1.09
C GLY A 170 -10.91 -13.11 -0.11
N SER A 171 -11.00 -14.44 0.01
CA SER A 171 -11.38 -15.35 -1.09
C SER A 171 -12.88 -15.43 -1.41
N LYS A 172 -13.75 -14.76 -0.65
CA LYS A 172 -15.22 -14.80 -0.81
C LYS A 172 -15.80 -13.44 -1.23
N VAL A 173 -15.21 -12.84 -2.26
CA VAL A 173 -15.60 -11.55 -2.80
C VAL A 173 -16.23 -11.76 -4.18
N ASN A 174 -17.32 -11.06 -4.45
CA ASN A 174 -17.98 -11.08 -5.74
C ASN A 174 -18.07 -9.65 -6.30
N PHE A 175 -18.46 -9.52 -7.56
CA PHE A 175 -18.60 -8.22 -8.24
C PHE A 175 -19.45 -7.22 -7.46
N THR A 176 -20.53 -7.68 -6.81
CA THR A 176 -21.49 -6.80 -6.13
C THR A 176 -21.01 -6.24 -4.80
N ASN A 177 -20.03 -6.87 -4.15
CA ASN A 177 -19.61 -6.49 -2.80
C ASN A 177 -18.15 -6.01 -2.71
N ILE A 178 -17.43 -5.95 -3.82
CA ILE A 178 -16.02 -5.58 -3.84
C ILE A 178 -15.79 -4.15 -3.35
N VAL A 179 -16.48 -3.16 -3.95
CA VAL A 179 -16.35 -1.74 -3.61
C VAL A 179 -16.81 -1.46 -2.17
N PRO A 180 -18.04 -1.86 -1.75
CA PRO A 180 -18.49 -1.60 -0.38
C PRO A 180 -17.60 -2.21 0.69
N LYS A 181 -17.09 -3.44 0.49
CA LYS A 181 -16.15 -4.07 1.43
C LYS A 181 -14.82 -3.32 1.46
N PHE A 182 -14.32 -2.89 0.31
CA PHE A 182 -13.06 -2.16 0.23
C PHE A 182 -13.13 -0.82 0.94
N ASP A 183 -14.20 -0.06 0.75
CA ASP A 183 -14.39 1.21 1.44
C ASP A 183 -14.63 1.04 2.94
N ALA A 184 -15.32 -0.02 3.36
CA ALA A 184 -15.51 -0.33 4.78
C ALA A 184 -14.20 -0.72 5.49
N ASN A 185 -13.29 -1.39 4.78
CA ASN A 185 -12.06 -1.92 5.37
C ASN A 185 -10.90 -0.92 5.39
N TYR A 186 -10.75 -0.09 4.35
CA TYR A 186 -9.57 0.75 4.15
C TYR A 186 -9.86 2.23 4.35
N TRP A 187 -9.19 2.82 5.34
CA TRP A 187 -9.21 4.25 5.62
C TRP A 187 -8.50 5.08 4.54
N PHE A 188 -7.37 4.57 4.02
CA PHE A 188 -6.64 5.19 2.92
C PHE A 188 -6.28 4.16 1.84
N VAL A 189 -6.41 4.56 0.57
CA VAL A 189 -6.02 3.75 -0.58
C VAL A 189 -5.23 4.63 -1.54
N GLY A 190 -3.96 4.27 -1.78
CA GLY A 190 -3.12 4.89 -2.78
C GLY A 190 -3.09 4.11 -4.10
N VAL A 191 -2.58 4.76 -5.15
CA VAL A 191 -2.40 4.20 -6.49
C VAL A 191 -0.94 4.31 -6.88
N VAL A 192 -0.31 3.19 -7.22
CA VAL A 192 1.14 3.13 -7.54
C VAL A 192 1.51 3.97 -8.75
N GLU A 193 0.70 3.94 -9.80
CA GLU A 193 0.85 4.76 -11.01
C GLU A 193 0.77 6.26 -10.71
N ARG A 194 0.24 6.62 -9.54
CA ARG A 194 0.17 7.99 -9.00
C ARG A 194 0.85 8.06 -7.64
N MET A 195 2.01 7.41 -7.48
CA MET A 195 2.69 7.27 -6.18
C MET A 195 2.89 8.62 -5.48
N TRP A 196 3.43 9.62 -6.17
CA TRP A 196 3.65 10.95 -5.59
C TRP A 196 2.35 11.57 -5.06
N HIS A 197 1.29 11.56 -5.86
CA HIS A 197 -0.04 12.04 -5.45
C HIS A 197 -0.59 11.25 -4.26
N SER A 198 -0.38 9.93 -4.25
CA SER A 198 -0.81 9.05 -3.16
C SER A 198 -0.10 9.39 -1.85
N LEU A 199 1.21 9.64 -1.89
CA LEU A 199 1.97 10.03 -0.70
C LEU A 199 1.52 11.42 -0.18
N CYS A 200 1.29 12.39 -1.08
CA CYS A 200 0.74 13.69 -0.70
C CYS A 200 -0.66 13.60 -0.06
N ALA A 201 -1.53 12.76 -0.61
CA ALA A 201 -2.85 12.51 -0.05
C ALA A 201 -2.77 11.81 1.31
N LEU A 202 -1.85 10.86 1.47
CA LEU A 202 -1.59 10.20 2.75
C LEU A 202 -1.09 11.20 3.81
N ASP A 203 -0.14 12.07 3.46
CA ASP A 203 0.36 13.12 4.36
C ASP A 203 -0.75 14.04 4.83
N TYR A 204 -1.65 14.42 3.92
CA TYR A 204 -2.85 15.20 4.26
C TYR A 204 -3.76 14.48 5.25
N MET A 205 -4.08 13.21 4.98
CA MET A 205 -4.92 12.42 5.86
C MET A 205 -4.28 12.15 7.23
N LEU A 206 -2.94 12.14 7.31
CA LEU A 206 -2.19 12.00 8.56
C LEU A 206 -1.99 13.33 9.31
N GLY A 207 -2.36 14.47 8.72
CA GLY A 207 -2.09 15.80 9.28
C GLY A 207 -0.61 16.22 9.19
N ALA A 208 0.17 15.58 8.32
CA ALA A 208 1.59 15.82 8.09
C ALA A 208 1.87 16.53 6.76
N PHE A 209 0.84 17.10 6.13
CA PHE A 209 0.92 17.68 4.80
C PHE A 209 1.81 18.92 4.72
N GLU A 210 2.72 18.90 3.75
CA GLU A 210 3.57 20.03 3.42
C GLU A 210 3.29 20.50 2.00
N ARG A 211 2.64 21.67 1.89
CA ARG A 211 2.30 22.28 0.60
C ARG A 211 3.51 22.41 -0.34
N ALA A 212 4.68 22.75 0.20
CA ALA A 212 5.92 22.89 -0.56
C ALA A 212 6.43 21.58 -1.17
N LYS A 213 6.05 20.40 -0.64
CA LYS A 213 6.42 19.10 -1.22
C LYS A 213 5.39 18.59 -2.23
N CYS A 214 4.16 19.06 -2.11
CA CYS A 214 3.00 18.58 -2.86
C CYS A 214 2.53 19.53 -3.98
N HIS A 215 3.38 20.45 -4.43
CA HIS A 215 3.09 21.32 -5.59
C HIS A 215 3.63 20.71 -6.88
N CYS A 216 2.97 20.97 -8.03
CA CYS A 216 3.53 20.60 -9.32
C CYS A 216 4.89 21.29 -9.51
N GLY A 217 5.92 20.54 -9.89
CA GLY A 217 7.28 21.07 -10.04
C GLY A 217 8.15 21.00 -8.79
N ALA A 218 7.62 20.51 -7.66
CA ALA A 218 8.43 20.20 -6.49
C ALA A 218 9.54 19.18 -6.84
N PRO A 219 10.71 19.22 -6.20
CA PRO A 219 11.69 18.14 -6.28
C PRO A 219 11.02 16.80 -5.91
N GLY A 220 10.95 15.88 -6.87
CA GLY A 220 10.28 14.58 -6.70
C GLY A 220 8.81 14.52 -7.15
N ALA A 221 8.19 15.65 -7.51
CA ALA A 221 6.93 15.64 -8.24
C ALA A 221 7.13 15.01 -9.63
N PRO A 222 6.13 14.31 -10.18
CA PRO A 222 6.16 13.91 -11.58
C PRO A 222 6.34 15.20 -12.38
N ALA A 223 7.41 15.26 -13.17
CA ALA A 223 7.63 16.41 -14.03
C ALA A 223 6.46 16.46 -15.02
N THR A 224 5.66 17.51 -14.93
CA THR A 224 4.60 17.83 -15.89
C THR A 224 5.28 18.06 -17.23
N SER A 225 5.40 17.00 -18.03
CA SER A 225 6.11 16.95 -19.31
C SER A 225 7.61 17.36 -19.27
N ALA A 226 8.49 16.44 -19.69
CA ALA A 226 9.86 16.72 -20.15
C ALA A 226 11.02 16.94 -19.14
N SER A 227 11.13 16.18 -18.03
CA SER A 227 12.40 16.10 -17.29
C SER A 227 12.94 14.68 -17.14
N LYS A 228 14.13 14.45 -17.72
CA LYS A 228 14.86 13.17 -17.78
C LYS A 228 15.37 12.66 -16.42
N SER A 229 15.30 13.44 -15.34
CA SER A 229 15.93 13.11 -14.05
C SER A 229 15.04 12.35 -13.06
N GLY A 230 13.72 12.29 -13.28
CA GLY A 230 12.81 11.42 -12.51
C GLY A 230 13.00 9.91 -12.78
N ARG A 231 13.83 9.58 -13.77
CA ARG A 231 14.04 8.20 -14.23
C ARG A 231 14.72 7.28 -13.24
N ARG A 232 15.34 7.69 -12.12
CA ARG A 232 16.06 6.74 -11.24
C ARG A 232 15.22 6.15 -10.10
N SER A 233 14.27 6.89 -9.55
CA SER A 233 13.32 6.36 -8.55
C SER A 233 12.13 5.67 -9.24
N LEU A 234 11.68 6.23 -10.36
CA LEU A 234 10.75 5.57 -11.28
C LEU A 234 11.44 4.57 -12.24
N ALA A 235 12.78 4.42 -12.25
CA ALA A 235 13.47 3.42 -13.10
C ALA A 235 13.07 1.99 -12.74
N TYR A 236 12.83 1.71 -11.46
CA TYR A 236 12.36 0.39 -11.06
C TYR A 236 10.89 0.17 -11.44
N ALA A 237 10.14 1.25 -11.74
CA ALA A 237 8.85 1.20 -12.41
C ALA A 237 8.96 1.30 -13.95
N HIS A 238 10.16 1.59 -14.49
CA HIS A 238 10.46 1.81 -15.91
C HIS A 238 11.60 0.93 -16.45
N GLY A 239 11.67 -0.33 -16.02
CA GLY A 239 12.02 -1.45 -16.91
C GLY A 239 10.92 -1.67 -17.97
N VAL A 240 10.36 -0.57 -18.47
CA VAL A 240 9.19 -0.49 -19.32
C VAL A 240 9.73 -0.48 -20.74
N GLN A 241 9.98 -1.68 -21.26
CA GLN A 241 9.22 -2.01 -22.45
C GLN A 241 7.77 -1.77 -22.05
N THR A 242 7.07 -0.85 -22.74
CA THR A 242 5.64 -0.66 -22.47
C THR A 242 4.98 -2.02 -22.48
N VAL A 243 3.95 -2.23 -21.67
CA VAL A 243 3.20 -3.49 -21.69
C VAL A 243 2.84 -3.88 -23.14
N ASN A 244 2.62 -2.86 -23.99
CA ASN A 244 2.38 -2.98 -25.43
C ASN A 244 3.62 -3.36 -26.27
N ASP A 245 4.84 -3.09 -25.80
CA ASP A 245 6.09 -3.52 -26.45
C ASP A 245 6.45 -4.98 -26.13
N VAL A 246 5.91 -5.54 -25.03
CA VAL A 246 6.21 -6.91 -24.58
C VAL A 246 5.15 -7.91 -25.03
N PHE A 247 3.88 -7.50 -25.06
CA PHE A 247 2.75 -8.40 -25.28
C PHE A 247 1.97 -8.05 -26.52
N ASP A 248 1.63 -9.07 -27.30
CA ASP A 248 0.62 -8.94 -28.33
C ASP A 248 -0.78 -8.73 -27.71
N THR A 249 -1.68 -8.21 -28.52
CA THR A 249 -3.08 -7.93 -28.13
C THR A 249 -3.78 -9.16 -27.56
N GLU A 250 -3.44 -10.35 -28.05
CA GLU A 250 -4.11 -11.59 -27.62
C GLU A 250 -3.67 -12.00 -26.21
N THR A 251 -2.37 -11.93 -25.92
CA THR A 251 -1.83 -12.16 -24.58
C THR A 251 -2.45 -11.19 -23.57
N LEU A 252 -2.58 -9.90 -23.95
CA LEU A 252 -3.20 -8.91 -23.08
C LEU A 252 -4.66 -9.25 -22.77
N LYS A 253 -5.44 -9.72 -23.75
CA LYS A 253 -6.82 -10.18 -23.52
C LYS A 253 -6.88 -11.37 -22.57
N VAL A 254 -5.96 -12.34 -22.68
CA VAL A 254 -5.92 -13.52 -21.78
C VAL A 254 -5.53 -13.11 -20.36
N ILE A 255 -4.64 -12.12 -20.20
CA ILE A 255 -4.31 -11.58 -18.87
C ILE A 255 -5.55 -10.87 -18.31
N GLN A 256 -6.14 -9.94 -19.07
CA GLN A 256 -7.29 -9.14 -18.67
C GLN A 256 -8.51 -9.99 -18.30
N SER A 257 -8.74 -11.11 -19.00
CA SER A 257 -9.86 -12.01 -18.71
C SER A 257 -9.75 -12.73 -17.36
N SER A 258 -8.58 -12.67 -16.70
CA SER A 258 -8.35 -13.30 -15.40
C SER A 258 -8.35 -12.33 -14.21
N ILE A 259 -8.37 -11.02 -14.45
CA ILE A 259 -8.12 -9.98 -13.43
C ILE A 259 -9.30 -8.99 -13.30
N HIS A 260 -10.51 -9.40 -13.64
CA HIS A 260 -11.68 -8.52 -13.71
C HIS A 260 -12.03 -7.84 -12.38
N LEU A 261 -11.93 -8.53 -11.25
CA LEU A 261 -12.21 -7.95 -9.95
C LEU A 261 -11.11 -6.95 -9.56
N ASP A 262 -9.86 -7.28 -9.85
CA ASP A 262 -8.73 -6.38 -9.63
C ASP A 262 -8.85 -5.09 -10.48
N GLU A 263 -9.36 -5.17 -11.71
CA GLU A 263 -9.62 -4.00 -12.55
C GLU A 263 -10.70 -3.08 -11.95
N ILE A 264 -11.79 -3.66 -11.42
CA ILE A 264 -12.84 -2.88 -10.72
C ILE A 264 -12.26 -2.20 -9.47
N LEU A 265 -11.49 -2.95 -8.68
CA LEU A 265 -10.84 -2.43 -7.47
C LEU A 265 -9.89 -1.28 -7.80
N PHE A 266 -9.09 -1.45 -8.85
CA PHE A 266 -8.14 -0.45 -9.31
C PHE A 266 -8.83 0.82 -9.81
N ALA A 267 -9.84 0.68 -10.68
CA ALA A 267 -10.61 1.81 -11.19
C ALA A 267 -11.31 2.60 -10.07
N HIS A 268 -11.86 1.89 -9.08
CA HIS A 268 -12.45 2.52 -7.89
C HIS A 268 -11.41 3.29 -7.08
N ALA A 269 -10.24 2.69 -6.83
CA ALA A 269 -9.16 3.36 -6.11
C ALA A 269 -8.64 4.62 -6.81
N VAL A 270 -8.52 4.60 -8.15
CA VAL A 270 -8.16 5.78 -8.95
C VAL A 270 -9.21 6.88 -8.79
N THR A 271 -10.50 6.54 -8.84
CA THR A 271 -11.59 7.48 -8.63
C THR A 271 -11.53 8.09 -7.23
N ARG A 272 -11.41 7.26 -6.19
CA ARG A 272 -11.33 7.69 -4.78
C ARG A 272 -10.13 8.60 -4.51
N LEU A 273 -8.96 8.25 -5.04
CA LEU A 273 -7.77 9.09 -4.94
C LEU A 273 -7.99 10.44 -5.65
N SER A 274 -8.54 10.43 -6.86
CA SER A 274 -8.81 11.66 -7.61
C SER A 274 -9.77 12.60 -6.86
N GLN A 275 -10.83 12.05 -6.27
CA GLN A 275 -11.76 12.81 -5.42
C GLN A 275 -11.08 13.40 -4.19
N LEU A 276 -10.23 12.63 -3.50
CA LEU A 276 -9.47 13.11 -2.35
C LEU A 276 -8.52 14.25 -2.74
N LEU A 277 -7.82 14.13 -3.88
CA LEU A 277 -6.93 15.19 -4.37
C LEU A 277 -7.69 16.49 -4.66
N LEU A 278 -8.88 16.41 -5.27
CA LEU A 278 -9.75 17.58 -5.48
C LEU A 278 -10.16 18.23 -4.16
N GLN A 279 -10.49 17.43 -3.13
CA GLN A 279 -10.80 17.97 -1.80
C GLN A 279 -9.57 18.66 -1.17
N ILE A 280 -8.38 18.08 -1.32
CA ILE A 280 -7.13 18.68 -0.82
C ILE A 280 -6.88 20.02 -1.51
N GLU A 281 -7.04 20.10 -2.83
CA GLU A 281 -6.91 21.36 -3.58
C GLU A 281 -7.92 22.42 -3.13
N ALA A 282 -9.18 22.03 -2.92
CA ALA A 282 -10.22 22.94 -2.43
C ALA A 282 -9.88 23.53 -1.06
N HIS A 283 -9.24 22.75 -0.17
CA HIS A 283 -8.75 23.23 1.12
C HIS A 283 -7.41 23.98 1.06
N ASN A 284 -6.71 23.96 -0.08
CA ASN A 284 -5.39 24.57 -0.25
C ASN A 284 -5.31 25.40 -1.53
N PRO A 285 -5.90 26.62 -1.55
CA PRO A 285 -5.98 27.45 -2.76
C PRO A 285 -4.61 27.69 -3.42
N GLY A 286 -4.53 27.43 -4.72
CA GLY A 286 -3.30 27.52 -5.53
C GLY A 286 -2.49 26.23 -5.61
N LEU A 287 -2.95 25.15 -4.98
CA LEU A 287 -2.45 23.81 -5.25
C LEU A 287 -3.06 23.26 -6.55
N GLN A 288 -2.30 22.49 -7.33
CA GLN A 288 -2.73 21.93 -8.62
C GLN A 288 -2.40 20.42 -8.75
N LEU A 289 -2.51 19.66 -7.66
CA LEU A 289 -2.29 18.21 -7.61
C LEU A 289 -2.93 17.42 -8.77
N VAL A 290 -4.17 17.70 -9.15
CA VAL A 290 -4.88 16.95 -10.20
C VAL A 290 -4.30 17.24 -11.58
N LYS A 291 -3.77 18.46 -11.79
CA LYS A 291 -3.18 18.88 -13.07
C LYS A 291 -1.75 18.35 -13.27
N CYS A 292 -1.10 17.83 -12.23
CA CYS A 292 0.26 17.30 -12.37
C CYS A 292 0.31 15.88 -12.98
N TYR A 293 -0.84 15.26 -13.27
CA TYR A 293 -0.95 13.92 -13.84
C TYR A 293 -1.14 13.94 -15.35
#